data_AF-A0A9W8V4K0-F1
#
_entry.id   AF-A0A9W8V4K0-F1
#
_cell.length_a   1.000
_cell.length_b   1.000
_cell.length_c   1.000
_cell.angle_alpha   90.00
_cell.angle_beta   90.00
_cell.angle_gamma   90.00
#
_symmetry.space_group_name_H-M   'P 1'
#
loop_
_entity.id
_entity.type
_entity.pdbx_description
1 polymer ?
#
loop_
_entity_poly.entity_id
_entity_poly.type
_entity_poly.pdbx_seq_one_letter_code
_entity_poly.pdbx_strand_id
1 'polypeptide(L)'
;MRGILLLGGLFGILATAQPYNYGADIQSLTRRQDASDRVVIKPLPIIRNGTMPLRYEIREMKADRYKWDLFILALSMLQYTSQDDPRSWYQIAGT
;
A
#
# COMPACT_ATOMS: atom_id res chain seq x y z
N MET A 1 -14.05 40.60 -40.30
CA MET A 1 -13.25 39.36 -40.43
C MET A 1 -12.53 39.15 -39.12
N ARG A 2 -12.94 38.14 -38.34
CA ARG A 2 -12.14 36.96 -37.91
C ARG A 2 -10.97 37.33 -36.97
N GLY A 3 -10.85 36.79 -35.75
CA GLY A 3 -11.55 35.67 -35.15
C GLY A 3 -11.22 35.52 -33.65
N ILE A 4 -12.11 34.78 -33.00
CA ILE A 4 -12.07 34.31 -31.62
C ILE A 4 -10.88 33.37 -31.41
N LEU A 5 -10.14 33.54 -30.31
CA LEU A 5 -9.45 32.44 -29.62
C LEU A 5 -9.54 32.66 -28.10
N LEU A 6 -10.58 32.08 -27.51
CA LEU A 6 -10.60 31.65 -26.11
C LEU A 6 -9.99 30.25 -26.06
N LEU A 7 -9.10 29.99 -25.10
CA LEU A 7 -8.76 28.70 -24.46
C LEU A 7 -7.57 29.02 -23.54
N GLY A 8 -7.77 29.38 -22.27
CA GLY A 8 -8.34 28.48 -21.26
C GLY A 8 -7.24 27.52 -20.80
N GLY A 9 -6.28 28.03 -20.01
CA GLY A 9 -5.13 27.26 -19.53
C GLY A 9 -5.57 26.06 -18.70
N LEU A 10 -5.26 24.86 -19.17
CA LEU A 10 -5.47 23.61 -18.44
C LEU A 10 -4.37 23.48 -17.38
N PHE A 11 -4.60 24.01 -16.17
CA PHE A 11 -3.79 23.66 -15.01
C PHE A 11 -4.11 22.22 -14.62
N GLY A 12 -3.41 21.26 -15.23
CA GLY A 12 -3.36 19.90 -14.72
C GLY A 12 -2.68 19.92 -13.35
N ILE A 13 -3.46 19.85 -12.27
CA ILE A 13 -2.92 19.57 -10.95
C ILE A 13 -2.39 18.14 -11.02
N LEU A 14 -1.08 17.97 -11.22
CA LEU A 14 -0.42 16.73 -10.82
C LEU A 14 -0.58 16.67 -9.30
N ALA A 15 -1.61 15.95 -8.84
CA ALA A 15 -1.67 15.53 -7.46
C ALA A 15 -0.48 14.58 -7.25
N THR A 16 0.65 15.13 -6.82
CA THR A 16 1.74 14.31 -6.31
C THR A 16 1.17 13.64 -5.07
N ALA A 17 0.75 12.39 -5.23
CA ALA A 17 0.18 11.62 -4.16
C ALA A 17 1.32 11.44 -3.14
N GLN A 18 1.24 12.12 -2.00
CA GLN A 18 2.25 12.03 -0.95
C GLN A 18 1.91 10.82 -0.07
N PRO A 19 2.91 10.05 0.38
CA PRO A 19 2.66 8.92 1.27
C PRO A 19 2.01 9.41 2.57
N TYR A 20 1.06 8.64 3.07
CA TYR A 20 0.49 8.88 4.40
C TYR A 20 1.59 8.76 5.47
N ASN A 21 1.49 9.51 6.58
CA ASN A 21 2.39 9.29 7.71
C ASN A 21 1.93 8.04 8.49
N TYR A 22 2.48 6.89 8.14
CA TYR A 22 2.11 5.59 8.73
C TYR A 22 2.56 5.41 10.18
N GLY A 23 3.29 6.37 10.77
CA GLY A 23 3.80 6.28 12.15
C GLY A 23 4.94 5.26 12.35
N ALA A 24 5.38 4.61 11.27
CA ALA A 24 6.55 3.73 11.23
C ALA A 24 7.44 4.15 10.06
N ASP A 25 8.75 4.20 10.28
CA ASP A 25 9.71 4.39 9.18
C ASP A 25 9.78 3.08 8.39
N ILE A 26 9.03 3.03 7.29
CA ILE A 26 8.89 1.86 6.41
C ILE A 26 10.26 1.43 5.85
N GLN A 27 11.14 2.39 5.56
CA GLN A 27 12.50 2.12 5.08
C GLN A 27 13.30 1.37 6.16
N SER A 28 13.04 1.68 7.43
CA SER A 28 13.69 1.04 8.60
C SER A 28 13.07 -0.27 9.07
N LEU A 29 11.85 -0.63 8.61
CA LEU A 29 11.23 -1.94 8.92
C LEU A 29 11.99 -3.13 8.29
N THR A 30 13.12 -2.88 7.63
CA THR A 30 14.12 -3.80 7.09
C THR A 30 14.83 -4.69 8.13
N ARG A 31 14.42 -4.72 9.41
CA ARG A 31 15.17 -5.49 10.42
C ARG A 31 15.07 -7.02 10.20
N ARG A 32 16.19 -7.55 9.68
CA ARG A 32 16.68 -8.95 9.54
C ARG A 32 16.68 -9.58 8.14
N GLN A 33 16.45 -8.84 7.06
CA GLN A 33 16.64 -9.37 5.71
C GLN A 33 17.34 -8.30 4.87
N ASP A 34 18.54 -8.64 4.39
CA ASP A 34 19.30 -7.82 3.44
C ASP A 34 18.47 -7.64 2.16
N ALA A 35 18.65 -6.57 1.39
CA ALA A 35 17.87 -6.35 0.16
C ALA A 35 18.13 -7.44 -0.91
N SER A 36 19.26 -8.13 -0.77
CA SER A 36 19.67 -9.32 -1.54
C SER A 36 19.10 -10.64 -1.01
N ASP A 37 18.45 -10.61 0.16
CA ASP A 37 17.95 -11.80 0.84
C ASP A 37 16.56 -12.20 0.31
N ARG A 38 16.29 -13.49 0.28
CA ARG A 38 15.06 -14.03 -0.33
C ARG A 38 13.86 -13.74 0.56
N VAL A 39 12.78 -13.21 -0.02
CA VAL A 39 11.48 -13.13 0.67
C VAL A 39 10.99 -14.56 0.94
N VAL A 40 10.93 -14.95 2.22
CA VAL A 40 10.46 -16.29 2.63
C VAL A 40 8.98 -16.21 2.97
N ILE A 41 8.15 -16.89 2.18
CA ILE A 41 6.71 -16.97 2.41
C ILE A 41 6.44 -17.97 3.53
N LYS A 42 5.76 -17.51 4.59
CA LYS A 42 5.31 -18.35 5.72
C LYS A 42 3.85 -18.02 6.04
N PRO A 43 3.09 -18.97 6.62
CA PRO A 43 1.77 -18.67 7.16
C PRO A 43 1.88 -17.60 8.25
N LEU A 44 0.79 -16.84 8.45
CA LEU A 44 0.72 -15.85 9.52
C LEU A 44 0.97 -16.54 10.87
N PRO A 45 1.83 -16.00 11.75
CA PRO A 45 2.14 -16.63 13.03
C PRO A 45 0.88 -16.90 13.84
N ILE A 46 0.76 -18.11 14.37
CA ILE A 46 -0.35 -18.50 15.25
C ILE A 46 -0.23 -17.63 16.52
N ILE A 47 -1.28 -16.85 16.79
CA ILE A 47 -1.34 -15.97 17.96
C ILE A 47 -1.42 -16.86 19.22
N ARG A 48 -0.95 -16.37 20.38
CA ARG A 48 -0.82 -17.14 21.65
C ARG A 48 -2.08 -17.90 22.10
N ASN A 49 -3.26 -17.52 21.60
CA ASN A 49 -4.54 -18.15 21.89
C ASN A 49 -4.89 -19.34 20.97
N GLY A 50 -4.00 -19.73 20.04
CA GLY A 50 -4.14 -20.94 19.22
C GLY A 50 -5.20 -20.83 18.11
N THR A 51 -5.85 -19.68 17.96
CA THR A 51 -6.87 -19.48 16.92
C THR A 51 -6.21 -19.14 15.59
N MET A 52 -6.58 -19.87 14.53
CA MET A 52 -6.18 -19.54 13.17
C MET A 52 -6.98 -18.34 12.66
N PRO A 53 -6.33 -17.29 12.10
CA PRO A 53 -7.04 -16.13 11.57
C PRO A 53 -7.91 -16.54 10.37
N LEU A 54 -9.18 -16.15 10.41
CA LEU A 54 -10.15 -16.41 9.35
C LEU A 54 -10.05 -15.34 8.25
N ARG A 55 -10.28 -15.75 7.00
CA ARG A 55 -10.50 -14.84 5.88
C ARG A 55 -11.99 -14.52 5.78
N TYR A 56 -12.38 -13.35 6.24
CA TYR A 56 -13.75 -12.86 6.16
C TYR A 56 -14.12 -12.39 4.75
N GLU A 57 -15.42 -12.28 4.49
CA GLU A 57 -15.89 -11.56 3.31
C GLU A 57 -15.55 -10.06 3.43
N ILE A 58 -15.29 -9.39 2.31
CA ILE A 58 -14.76 -8.02 2.33
C ILE A 58 -15.73 -7.02 2.98
N ARG A 59 -17.05 -7.19 2.84
CA ARG A 59 -18.04 -6.32 3.50
C ARG A 59 -18.11 -6.57 5.01
N GLU A 60 -17.91 -7.81 5.46
CA GLU A 60 -17.77 -8.12 6.89
C GLU A 60 -16.52 -7.46 7.48
N MET A 61 -15.39 -7.51 6.77
CA MET A 61 -14.17 -6.81 7.19
C MET A 61 -14.36 -5.29 7.19
N LYS A 62 -15.08 -4.75 6.19
CA LYS A 62 -15.40 -3.32 6.10
C LYS A 62 -16.30 -2.83 7.24
N ALA A 63 -17.18 -3.69 7.77
CA ALA A 63 -18.02 -3.37 8.92
C ALA A 63 -17.20 -3.17 10.21
N ASP A 64 -16.03 -3.80 10.31
CA ASP A 64 -15.04 -3.55 11.37
C ASP A 64 -14.11 -2.40 10.96
N ARG A 65 -14.41 -1.19 11.45
CA ARG A 65 -13.66 0.02 11.09
C ARG A 65 -12.16 -0.09 11.36
N TYR A 66 -11.77 -0.70 12.46
CA TYR A 66 -10.36 -0.81 12.82
C TYR A 66 -9.60 -1.70 11.82
N LYS A 67 -10.16 -2.87 11.50
CA LYS A 67 -9.57 -3.75 10.48
C LYS A 67 -9.56 -3.10 9.10
N TRP A 68 -10.62 -2.39 8.76
CA TRP A 68 -10.72 -1.68 7.49
C TRP A 68 -9.64 -0.59 7.35
N ASP A 69 -9.46 0.23 8.37
CA ASP A 69 -8.43 1.29 8.38
C ASP A 69 -7.03 0.68 8.24
N LEU A 70 -6.73 -0.39 8.97
CA LEU A 70 -5.46 -1.11 8.83
C LEU A 70 -5.26 -1.71 7.44
N PHE A 71 -6.30 -2.29 6.85
CA PHE A 71 -6.24 -2.86 5.51
C PHE A 71 -5.91 -1.78 4.46
N ILE A 72 -6.59 -0.63 4.52
CA ILE A 72 -6.36 0.48 3.59
C ILE A 72 -4.96 1.08 3.77
N LEU A 73 -4.53 1.30 5.02
CA LEU A 73 -3.20 1.85 5.31
C LEU A 73 -2.08 0.91 4.88
N ALA A 74 -2.21 -0.39 5.13
CA ALA A 74 -1.24 -1.38 4.69
C ALA A 74 -1.19 -1.47 3.15
N LEU A 75 -2.34 -1.43 2.47
CA LEU A 75 -2.38 -1.45 1.01
C LEU A 75 -1.76 -0.18 0.41
N SER A 76 -2.07 1.00 0.95
CA SER A 76 -1.45 2.24 0.45
C SER A 76 0.06 2.23 0.69
N MET A 77 0.52 1.69 1.82
CA MET A 77 1.95 1.51 2.08
C MET A 77 2.63 0.68 0.98
N LEU A 78 2.06 -0.45 0.57
CA LEU A 78 2.60 -1.27 -0.52
C LEU A 78 2.64 -0.51 -1.85
N GLN A 79 1.62 0.30 -2.13
CA GLN A 79 1.54 1.11 -3.36
C GLN A 79 2.56 2.25 -3.41
N TYR A 80 2.92 2.82 -2.26
CA TYR A 80 3.92 3.89 -2.14
C TYR A 80 5.35 3.38 -1.94
N THR A 81 5.52 2.09 -1.66
CA THR A 81 6.85 1.49 -1.53
C THR A 81 7.55 1.51 -2.90
N SER A 82 8.87 1.81 -2.91
CA SER A 82 9.67 1.89 -4.14
C SER A 82 9.50 0.65 -5.01
N GLN A 83 9.43 0.82 -6.33
CA GLN A 83 9.32 -0.30 -7.28
C GLN A 83 10.54 -1.23 -7.23
N ASP A 84 11.69 -0.75 -6.78
CA ASP A 84 12.90 -1.56 -6.59
C ASP A 84 12.83 -2.47 -5.35
N ASP A 85 11.89 -2.23 -4.43
CA ASP A 85 11.68 -3.10 -3.27
C ASP A 85 10.84 -4.32 -3.70
N PRO A 86 11.31 -5.56 -3.49
CA PRO A 86 10.58 -6.79 -3.85
C PRO A 86 9.24 -6.95 -3.13
N ARG A 87 8.97 -6.14 -2.09
CA ARG A 87 7.71 -6.14 -1.32
C ARG A 87 6.75 -5.06 -1.79
N SER A 88 7.13 -4.22 -2.75
CA SER A 88 6.23 -3.21 -3.30
C SER A 88 5.03 -3.86 -3.99
N TRP A 89 3.92 -3.12 -4.08
CA TRP A 89 2.78 -3.56 -4.87
C TRP A 89 3.18 -3.86 -6.32
N TYR A 90 4.10 -3.07 -6.88
CA TYR A 90 4.62 -3.26 -8.23
C TYR A 90 5.27 -4.64 -8.43
N GLN A 91 6.18 -5.02 -7.52
CA GLN A 91 6.86 -6.32 -7.59
C GLN A 91 5.93 -7.50 -7.28
N ILE A 92 4.99 -7.35 -6.34
CA ILE A 92 4.05 -8.42 -5.96
C ILE A 92 3.01 -8.69 -7.05
N ALA A 93 2.47 -7.65 -7.68
CA ALA A 93 1.41 -7.79 -8.68
C ALA A 93 1.93 -7.96 -10.11
N GLY A 94 3.19 -7.62 -10.37
CA GLY A 94 3.84 -7.70 -11.68
C GLY A 94 4.53 -9.03 -11.99
N THR A 95 4.53 -10.00 -11.06
CA THR A 95 5.02 -11.37 -11.28
C THR A 95 4.08 -12.17 -12.18
#